data_AF-R6JST0-F1
#
_entry.id   AF-R6JST0-F1
#
_cell.length_a   1.000
_cell.length_b   1.000
_cell.length_c   1.000
_cell.angle_alpha   90.00
_cell.angle_beta   90.00
_cell.angle_gamma   90.00
#
_symmetry.space_group_name_H-M   'P 1'
#
loop_
_entity.id
_entity.type
_entity.pdbx_description
1 polymer ?
#
loop_
_entity_poly.entity_id
_entity_poly.type
_entity_poly.pdbx_seq_one_letter_code
_entity_poly.pdbx_strand_id
1 'polypeptide(L)'
;MWKHMAEILDDEHCVVIANPPTYTAGFEKYYDTGGMMTWKEPEYGIFDPATGLLEFMDMCKNAKCLVLCYEENEPGKTAGEPVFARYGVRSGVNVYLTSNRPEEATALANGKKIARPGESKLNALECSMLPRDYEITEKTKVQLCQIERAEAQYYRQLWTHNFVGSSAPVNIAVLIDGKIAGVFGVDKSALTMGAFGTQVSDALFLMYGMTVPHKKYRLGRLLTMLAQNKCFVYKICTDLEKEKVGHLKTVQMTKYPEAKEMRGVMKLTKRIPDAKMGFRLTYESELKDRTEKQTLAEWLRREEKWQKERAKAKSAMSK
;
A
#
# COMPACT_ATOMS: atom_id res chain seq x y z
N MET A 1 -19.67 -7.98 -22.95
CA MET A 1 -20.23 -6.61 -22.78
C MET A 1 -21.16 -6.27 -23.94
N TRP A 2 -20.66 -6.02 -25.15
CA TRP A 2 -21.46 -5.60 -26.33
C TRP A 2 -22.74 -6.41 -26.57
N LYS A 3 -22.64 -7.74 -26.68
CA LYS A 3 -23.80 -8.64 -26.87
C LYS A 3 -24.85 -8.47 -25.76
N HIS A 4 -24.43 -8.43 -24.50
CA HIS A 4 -25.34 -8.28 -23.36
C HIS A 4 -25.99 -6.89 -23.31
N MET A 5 -25.26 -5.84 -23.68
CA MET A 5 -25.83 -4.50 -23.76
C MET A 5 -26.96 -4.44 -24.79
N ALA A 6 -26.76 -5.02 -25.98
CA ALA A 6 -27.80 -5.06 -27.01
C ALA A 6 -29.12 -5.71 -26.53
N GLU A 7 -29.07 -6.61 -25.55
CA GLU A 7 -30.28 -7.25 -24.97
C GLU A 7 -31.03 -6.35 -23.97
N ILE A 8 -30.34 -5.41 -23.31
CA ILE A 8 -30.88 -4.66 -22.16
C ILE A 8 -31.08 -3.17 -22.42
N LEU A 9 -30.54 -2.62 -23.51
CA LEU A 9 -30.60 -1.18 -23.80
C LEU A 9 -32.04 -0.66 -23.97
N ASP A 10 -32.96 -1.52 -24.41
CA ASP A 10 -34.37 -1.17 -24.64
C ASP A 10 -35.27 -1.35 -23.42
N ASP A 11 -34.76 -1.80 -22.28
CA ASP A 11 -35.52 -1.94 -21.04
C ASP A 11 -35.53 -0.62 -20.24
N GLU A 12 -36.66 0.06 -20.20
CA GLU A 12 -36.83 1.34 -19.48
C GLU A 12 -36.79 1.21 -17.96
N HIS A 13 -36.96 0.00 -17.41
CA HIS A 13 -36.88 -0.27 -15.98
C HIS A 13 -35.48 -0.68 -15.53
N CYS A 14 -34.51 -0.73 -16.46
CA CYS A 14 -33.14 -1.14 -16.18
C CYS A 14 -32.23 0.06 -15.88
N VAL A 15 -31.36 -0.12 -14.88
CA VAL A 15 -30.19 0.75 -14.65
C VAL A 15 -28.93 -0.09 -14.87
N VAL A 16 -28.08 0.33 -15.81
CA VAL A 16 -26.81 -0.31 -16.11
C VAL A 16 -25.67 0.45 -15.45
N ILE A 17 -24.86 -0.25 -14.66
CA ILE A 17 -23.60 0.28 -14.13
C ILE A 17 -22.46 -0.43 -14.87
N ALA A 18 -21.86 0.26 -15.81
CA ALA A 18 -20.77 -0.25 -16.63
C ALA A 18 -19.41 0.16 -16.06
N ASN A 19 -18.47 -0.79 -16.00
CA ASN A 19 -17.07 -0.54 -15.72
C ASN A 19 -16.21 -1.16 -16.83
N PRO A 20 -16.12 -0.51 -18.00
CA PRO A 20 -15.39 -1.07 -19.14
C PRO A 20 -13.89 -1.21 -18.85
N PRO A 21 -13.21 -2.16 -19.51
CA PRO A 21 -11.76 -2.34 -19.37
C PRO A 21 -10.95 -1.07 -19.63
N THR A 22 -9.97 -0.78 -18.76
CA THR A 22 -8.98 0.30 -18.96
C THR A 22 -7.73 -0.14 -19.73
N TYR A 23 -7.67 -1.40 -20.16
CA TYR A 23 -6.58 -2.01 -20.90
C TYR A 23 -7.15 -3.04 -21.89
N THR A 24 -6.50 -3.19 -23.05
CA THR A 24 -7.01 -3.97 -24.18
C THR A 24 -7.18 -5.45 -23.87
N ALA A 25 -6.27 -6.06 -23.11
CA ALA A 25 -6.31 -7.48 -22.77
C ALA A 25 -5.68 -7.74 -21.39
N GLY A 26 -5.67 -9.01 -20.96
CA GLY A 26 -5.00 -9.45 -19.73
C GLY A 26 -5.94 -10.07 -18.70
N PHE A 27 -7.26 -10.01 -18.91
CA PHE A 27 -8.21 -10.70 -18.04
C PHE A 27 -8.20 -12.21 -18.24
N GLU A 28 -7.74 -12.69 -19.40
CA GLU A 28 -7.55 -14.10 -19.73
C GLU A 28 -6.58 -14.76 -18.74
N LYS A 29 -5.62 -14.00 -18.21
CA LYS A 29 -4.68 -14.48 -17.18
C LYS A 29 -5.37 -14.88 -15.87
N TYR A 30 -6.53 -14.31 -15.55
CA TYR A 30 -7.28 -14.73 -14.35
C TYR A 30 -7.85 -16.14 -14.51
N TYR A 31 -8.01 -16.60 -15.75
CA TYR A 31 -8.57 -17.90 -16.08
C TYR A 31 -7.49 -18.89 -16.56
N ASP A 32 -6.23 -18.45 -16.68
CA ASP A 32 -5.12 -19.35 -17.02
C ASP A 32 -4.89 -20.36 -15.89
N THR A 33 -5.31 -21.60 -16.11
CA THR A 33 -5.16 -22.68 -15.15
C THR A 33 -3.84 -23.44 -15.32
N GLY A 34 -2.94 -22.98 -16.19
CA GLY A 34 -1.69 -23.67 -16.51
C GLY A 34 -1.92 -25.07 -17.10
N GLY A 35 -3.05 -25.28 -17.77
CA GLY A 35 -3.45 -26.57 -18.34
C GLY A 35 -4.10 -27.54 -17.35
N MET A 36 -4.32 -27.13 -16.09
CA MET A 36 -4.94 -27.98 -15.06
C MET A 36 -6.45 -28.15 -15.24
N MET A 37 -7.09 -27.22 -15.96
CA MET A 37 -8.51 -27.30 -16.33
C MET A 37 -8.70 -26.76 -17.75
N THR A 38 -9.54 -27.43 -18.53
CA THR A 38 -10.00 -26.94 -19.82
C THR A 38 -11.50 -26.66 -19.75
N TRP A 39 -11.95 -25.65 -20.49
CA TRP A 39 -13.37 -25.34 -20.63
C TRP A 39 -13.64 -24.88 -22.06
N LYS A 40 -14.93 -24.82 -22.43
CA LYS A 40 -15.35 -24.28 -23.71
C LYS A 40 -15.17 -22.75 -23.65
N GLU A 41 -14.10 -22.24 -24.27
CA GLU A 41 -13.85 -20.81 -24.32
C GLU A 41 -15.03 -20.08 -24.96
N PRO A 42 -15.57 -19.03 -24.32
CA PRO A 42 -16.64 -18.24 -24.91
C PRO A 42 -16.09 -17.39 -26.04
N GLU A 43 -16.92 -17.12 -27.05
CA GLU A 43 -16.61 -16.11 -28.06
C GLU A 43 -16.92 -14.71 -27.51
N TYR A 44 -15.92 -13.83 -27.45
CA TYR A 44 -16.08 -12.45 -27.01
C TYR A 44 -15.20 -11.49 -27.82
N GLY A 45 -15.64 -10.23 -27.92
CA GLY A 45 -14.86 -9.15 -28.52
C GLY A 45 -13.93 -8.50 -27.50
N ILE A 46 -12.77 -8.05 -27.98
CA ILE A 46 -11.80 -7.30 -27.19
C ILE A 46 -12.22 -5.83 -27.13
N PHE A 47 -12.17 -5.22 -25.95
CA PHE A 47 -12.47 -3.80 -25.78
C PHE A 47 -11.19 -2.98 -26.02
N ASP A 48 -11.20 -2.08 -27.00
CA ASP A 48 -10.09 -1.14 -27.20
C ASP A 48 -10.26 0.08 -26.27
N PRO A 49 -9.38 0.32 -25.29
CA PRO A 49 -9.50 1.49 -24.42
C PRO A 49 -9.37 2.83 -25.16
N ALA A 50 -8.78 2.86 -26.35
CA ALA A 50 -8.61 4.09 -27.13
C ALA A 50 -9.91 4.57 -27.78
N THR A 51 -10.79 3.65 -28.20
CA THR A 51 -12.03 3.96 -28.94
C THR A 51 -13.28 3.42 -28.27
N GLY A 52 -13.17 2.32 -27.54
CA GLY A 52 -14.28 1.53 -27.02
C GLY A 52 -15.18 2.29 -26.05
N LEU A 53 -14.66 3.27 -25.29
CA LEU A 53 -15.51 4.10 -24.43
C LEU A 53 -16.43 5.01 -25.26
N LEU A 54 -15.93 5.57 -26.35
CA LEU A 54 -16.74 6.38 -27.27
C LEU A 54 -17.77 5.51 -27.99
N GLU A 55 -17.35 4.35 -28.50
CA GLU A 55 -18.24 3.37 -29.14
C GLU A 55 -19.34 2.91 -28.17
N PHE A 56 -18.99 2.68 -26.90
CA PHE A 56 -19.93 2.28 -25.85
C PHE A 56 -20.96 3.37 -25.56
N MET A 57 -20.51 4.61 -25.39
CA MET A 57 -21.41 5.72 -25.12
C MET A 57 -22.29 6.06 -26.33
N ASP A 58 -21.78 5.93 -27.56
CA ASP A 58 -22.56 6.12 -28.78
C ASP A 58 -23.69 5.08 -28.91
N MET A 59 -23.38 3.80 -28.63
CA MET A 59 -24.38 2.73 -28.55
C MET A 59 -25.46 3.03 -27.49
N CYS A 60 -25.09 3.62 -26.35
CA CYS A 60 -26.01 3.90 -25.25
C CYS A 60 -26.83 5.20 -25.42
N LYS A 61 -26.49 6.04 -26.40
CA LYS A 61 -27.00 7.41 -26.53
C LYS A 61 -28.52 7.51 -26.56
N ASN A 62 -29.18 6.58 -27.24
CA ASN A 62 -30.63 6.54 -27.40
C ASN A 62 -31.29 5.38 -26.63
N ALA A 63 -30.55 4.75 -25.71
CA ALA A 63 -31.06 3.64 -24.92
C ALA A 63 -32.17 4.08 -23.96
N LYS A 64 -33.16 3.22 -23.77
CA LYS A 64 -34.26 3.43 -22.81
C LYS A 64 -33.81 3.17 -21.37
N CYS A 65 -32.83 2.28 -21.17
CA CYS A 65 -32.24 2.07 -19.85
C CYS A 65 -31.36 3.24 -19.42
N LEU A 66 -31.20 3.44 -18.11
CA LEU A 66 -30.28 4.47 -17.59
C LEU A 66 -28.89 3.86 -17.48
N VAL A 67 -27.92 4.44 -18.18
CA VAL A 67 -26.54 3.95 -18.16
C VAL A 67 -25.69 4.89 -17.31
N LEU A 68 -24.94 4.31 -16.37
CA LEU A 68 -23.85 4.94 -15.64
C LEU A 68 -22.54 4.24 -16.01
N CYS A 69 -21.61 4.95 -16.64
CA CYS A 69 -20.34 4.41 -17.09
C CYS A 69 -19.20 4.93 -16.22
N TYR A 70 -18.40 4.02 -15.67
CA TYR A 70 -17.13 4.34 -15.03
C TYR A 70 -16.07 4.63 -16.11
N GLU A 71 -15.41 5.78 -16.00
CA GLU A 71 -14.34 6.17 -16.92
C GLU A 71 -13.10 6.62 -16.14
N GLU A 72 -11.92 6.19 -16.58
CA GLU A 72 -10.64 6.77 -16.15
C GLU A 72 -10.04 7.57 -17.30
N ASN A 73 -10.11 8.90 -17.23
CA ASN A 73 -9.70 9.77 -18.32
C ASN A 73 -9.00 11.04 -17.83
N GLU A 74 -8.28 11.69 -18.74
CA GLU A 74 -7.77 13.04 -18.50
C GLU A 74 -8.93 14.03 -18.29
N PRO A 75 -8.71 15.12 -17.53
CA PRO A 75 -9.67 16.22 -17.40
C PRO A 75 -10.23 16.68 -18.76
N GLY A 76 -11.55 16.63 -18.90
CA GLY A 76 -12.26 17.09 -20.10
C GLY A 76 -12.28 16.13 -21.28
N LYS A 77 -11.75 14.90 -21.15
CA LYS A 77 -11.71 13.90 -22.23
C LYS A 77 -12.65 12.71 -22.01
N THR A 78 -13.77 12.90 -21.28
CA THR A 78 -14.73 11.82 -21.05
C THR A 78 -15.56 11.54 -22.30
N ALA A 79 -15.96 10.28 -22.49
CA ALA A 79 -16.81 9.87 -23.61
C ALA A 79 -18.27 10.29 -23.39
N GLY A 80 -18.78 10.13 -22.15
CA GLY A 80 -20.09 10.64 -21.75
C GLY A 80 -20.01 11.96 -20.97
N GLU A 81 -21.17 12.53 -20.63
CA GLU A 81 -21.22 13.72 -19.76
C GLU A 81 -21.08 13.31 -18.29
N PRO A 82 -20.12 13.91 -17.53
CA PRO A 82 -19.90 13.56 -16.13
C PRO A 82 -21.01 14.02 -15.18
N VAL A 83 -21.46 13.10 -14.34
CA VAL A 83 -22.36 13.35 -13.20
C VAL A 83 -21.65 13.22 -11.85
N PHE A 84 -20.53 12.49 -11.82
CA PHE A 84 -19.60 12.40 -10.69
C PHE A 84 -18.14 12.49 -11.17
N ALA A 85 -17.28 13.09 -10.36
CA ALA A 85 -15.83 13.08 -10.58
C ALA A 85 -15.03 12.94 -9.29
N ARG A 86 -13.90 12.23 -9.36
CA ARG A 86 -12.87 12.19 -8.30
C ARG A 86 -11.47 12.09 -8.90
N TYR A 87 -10.46 12.37 -8.09
CA TYR A 87 -9.07 12.13 -8.51
C TYR A 87 -8.82 10.63 -8.70
N GLY A 88 -8.13 10.29 -9.79
CA GLY A 88 -7.63 8.95 -10.04
C GLY A 88 -6.35 8.67 -9.26
N VAL A 89 -5.91 7.42 -9.30
CA VAL A 89 -4.65 7.00 -8.65
C VAL A 89 -3.43 7.40 -9.50
N ARG A 90 -3.62 7.53 -10.82
CA ARG A 90 -2.59 7.92 -11.78
C ARG A 90 -2.55 9.44 -11.91
N SER A 91 -1.34 10.01 -11.95
CA SER A 91 -1.15 11.44 -12.19
C SER A 91 -1.77 11.87 -13.51
N GLY A 92 -2.54 12.97 -13.51
CA GLY A 92 -3.20 13.50 -14.70
C GLY A 92 -4.48 12.76 -15.12
N VAL A 93 -4.88 11.72 -14.39
CA VAL A 93 -6.10 10.95 -14.68
C VAL A 93 -7.10 11.13 -13.54
N ASN A 94 -8.35 11.40 -13.90
CA ASN A 94 -9.49 11.42 -13.00
C ASN A 94 -10.38 10.22 -13.25
N VAL A 95 -11.20 9.91 -12.26
CA VAL A 95 -12.26 8.91 -12.34
C VAL A 95 -13.60 9.62 -12.44
N TYR A 96 -14.41 9.22 -13.40
CA TYR A 96 -15.73 9.79 -13.65
C TYR A 96 -16.81 8.72 -13.60
N LEU A 97 -18.02 9.13 -13.22
CA LEU A 97 -19.23 8.45 -13.67
C LEU A 97 -19.89 9.34 -14.70
N THR A 98 -20.09 8.82 -15.89
CA THR A 98 -20.79 9.48 -17.00
C THR A 98 -22.12 8.79 -17.27
N SER A 99 -23.03 9.46 -17.99
CA SER A 99 -24.34 8.88 -18.28
C SER A 99 -24.81 9.19 -19.69
N ASN A 100 -25.67 8.31 -20.25
CA ASN A 100 -26.42 8.58 -21.47
C ASN A 100 -27.55 9.61 -21.26
N ARG A 101 -28.06 9.72 -20.03
CA ARG A 101 -29.09 10.70 -19.62
C ARG A 101 -28.58 11.50 -18.41
N PRO A 102 -27.63 12.43 -18.61
CA PRO A 102 -26.92 13.10 -17.52
C PRO A 102 -27.82 13.97 -16.65
N GLU A 103 -28.87 14.58 -17.21
CA GLU A 103 -29.83 15.38 -16.44
C GLU A 103 -30.62 14.53 -15.44
N GLU A 104 -31.14 13.38 -15.88
CA GLU A 104 -31.86 12.43 -15.04
C GLU A 104 -30.97 11.85 -13.94
N ALA A 105 -29.77 11.39 -14.30
CA ALA A 105 -28.79 10.90 -13.33
C ALA A 105 -28.38 11.98 -12.31
N THR A 106 -28.24 13.24 -12.76
CA THR A 106 -27.94 14.37 -11.89
C THR A 106 -29.10 14.68 -10.93
N ALA A 107 -30.35 14.63 -11.41
CA ALA A 107 -31.54 14.82 -10.59
C ALA A 107 -31.66 13.73 -9.52
N LEU A 108 -31.51 12.46 -9.90
CA LEU A 108 -31.51 11.32 -8.98
C LEU A 108 -30.41 11.41 -7.91
N ALA A 109 -29.25 11.97 -8.26
CA ALA A 109 -28.15 12.20 -7.33
C ALA A 109 -28.31 13.44 -6.44
N ASN A 110 -29.36 14.26 -6.61
CA ASN A 110 -29.49 15.58 -6.00
C ASN A 110 -28.30 16.50 -6.36
N GLY A 111 -28.05 16.64 -7.66
CA GLY A 111 -26.99 17.48 -8.22
C GLY A 111 -25.69 16.73 -8.52
N LYS A 112 -24.84 17.34 -9.36
CA LYS A 112 -23.53 16.79 -9.72
C LYS A 112 -22.65 16.66 -8.49
N LYS A 113 -21.92 15.56 -8.39
CA LYS A 113 -21.10 15.23 -7.22
C LYS A 113 -19.61 15.28 -7.56
N ILE A 114 -18.81 15.71 -6.59
CA ILE A 114 -17.35 15.58 -6.67
C ILE A 114 -16.83 14.98 -5.38
N ALA A 115 -15.92 14.02 -5.47
CA ALA A 115 -15.08 13.64 -4.35
C ALA A 115 -13.71 14.29 -4.54
N ARG A 116 -13.50 15.39 -3.83
CA ARG A 116 -12.16 15.96 -3.68
C ARG A 116 -11.31 14.95 -2.89
N PRO A 117 -9.99 14.89 -3.09
CA PRO A 117 -9.12 14.20 -2.17
C PRO A 117 -9.34 14.92 -0.85
N GLY A 118 -10.05 14.28 0.08
CA GLY A 118 -10.04 14.78 1.44
C GLY A 118 -8.58 14.84 1.85
N GLU A 119 -8.15 15.92 2.50
CA GLU A 119 -7.15 15.73 3.53
C GLU A 119 -7.78 14.67 4.44
N SER A 120 -7.28 13.42 4.37
CA SER A 120 -7.72 12.38 5.29
C SER A 120 -7.68 13.03 6.66
N LYS A 121 -8.81 13.14 7.37
CA LYS A 121 -8.80 13.70 8.73
C LYS A 121 -7.80 12.86 9.50
N LEU A 122 -6.61 13.43 9.72
CA LEU A 122 -5.51 12.73 10.34
C LEU A 122 -5.87 12.67 11.81
N ASN A 123 -6.03 11.47 12.32
CA ASN A 123 -6.39 11.25 13.71
C ASN A 123 -5.16 10.73 14.44
N ALA A 124 -4.83 11.32 15.58
CA ALA A 124 -3.83 10.73 16.46
C ALA A 124 -4.45 9.55 17.21
N LEU A 125 -3.61 8.58 17.60
CA LEU A 125 -4.04 7.57 18.57
C LEU A 125 -4.24 8.24 19.93
N GLU A 126 -5.16 7.70 20.73
CA GLU A 126 -5.38 8.09 22.12
C GLU A 126 -4.26 7.58 23.04
N CYS A 127 -3.03 8.03 22.78
CA CYS A 127 -1.85 7.71 23.58
C CYS A 127 -0.83 8.84 23.51
N SER A 128 0.02 8.92 24.53
CA SER A 128 1.13 9.88 24.54
C SER A 128 2.25 9.44 23.60
N MET A 129 2.93 10.40 22.98
CA MET A 129 4.18 10.13 22.26
C MET A 129 5.29 9.74 23.23
N LEU A 130 6.13 8.79 22.84
CA LEU A 130 7.29 8.39 23.64
C LEU A 130 8.27 9.58 23.76
N PRO A 131 8.63 10.01 24.99
CA PRO A 131 9.62 11.08 25.19
C PRO A 131 10.96 10.74 24.55
N ARG A 132 11.68 11.77 24.10
CA ARG A 132 12.94 11.60 23.34
C ARG A 132 14.10 11.06 24.19
N ASP A 133 14.00 11.15 25.50
CA ASP A 133 14.95 10.69 26.53
C ASP A 133 14.40 9.53 27.36
N TYR A 134 13.29 8.92 26.94
CA TYR A 134 12.70 7.80 27.66
C TYR A 134 13.71 6.66 27.82
N GLU A 135 13.85 6.14 29.03
CA GLU A 135 14.73 5.01 29.28
C GLU A 135 14.02 3.69 28.97
N ILE A 136 14.57 2.96 28.00
CA ILE A 136 14.07 1.64 27.62
C ILE A 136 14.95 0.60 28.30
N THR A 137 14.30 -0.30 29.05
CA THR A 137 14.92 -1.39 29.81
C THR A 137 14.31 -2.73 29.43
N GLU A 138 14.85 -3.84 29.92
CA GLU A 138 14.26 -5.17 29.70
C GLU A 138 12.86 -5.35 30.31
N LYS A 139 12.49 -4.49 31.28
CA LYS A 139 11.16 -4.50 31.92
C LYS A 139 10.11 -3.76 31.09
N THR A 140 10.54 -2.95 30.13
CA THR A 140 9.66 -2.18 29.25
C THR A 140 8.79 -3.13 28.43
N LYS A 141 7.51 -2.78 28.29
CA LYS A 141 6.56 -3.54 27.49
C LYS A 141 6.49 -2.96 26.07
N VAL A 142 6.82 -3.79 25.09
CA VAL A 142 6.63 -3.47 23.66
C VAL A 142 5.35 -4.14 23.16
N GLN A 143 4.52 -3.40 22.44
CA GLN A 143 3.28 -3.91 21.84
C GLN A 143 3.15 -3.44 20.40
N LEU A 144 2.60 -4.33 19.57
CA LEU A 144 2.22 -4.02 18.19
C LEU A 144 0.69 -3.97 18.11
N CYS A 145 0.16 -2.92 17.51
CA CYS A 145 -1.27 -2.73 17.32
C CYS A 145 -1.55 -2.39 15.85
N GLN A 146 -2.51 -3.07 15.24
CA GLN A 146 -2.98 -2.67 13.92
C GLN A 146 -3.80 -1.38 14.04
N ILE A 147 -3.49 -0.41 13.20
CA ILE A 147 -4.07 0.93 13.22
C ILE A 147 -4.59 1.31 11.85
N GLU A 148 -5.46 2.31 11.81
CA GLU A 148 -6.01 2.83 10.57
C GLU A 148 -4.96 3.58 9.76
N ARG A 149 -5.18 3.63 8.44
CA ARG A 149 -4.29 4.36 7.53
C ARG A 149 -4.13 5.83 7.92
N ALA A 150 -5.22 6.47 8.35
CA ALA A 150 -5.22 7.88 8.75
C ALA A 150 -4.34 8.12 9.99
N GLU A 151 -4.34 7.20 10.94
CA GLU A 151 -3.54 7.27 12.17
C GLU A 151 -2.06 7.09 11.87
N ALA A 152 -1.71 6.11 11.03
CA ALA A 152 -0.33 5.93 10.60
C ALA A 152 0.17 7.17 9.83
N GLN A 153 -0.67 7.74 8.97
CA GLN A 153 -0.33 8.91 8.17
C GLN A 153 -0.11 10.16 9.05
N TYR A 154 -0.87 10.33 10.12
CA TYR A 154 -0.68 11.40 11.11
C TYR A 154 0.78 11.39 11.63
N TYR A 155 1.25 10.26 12.14
CA TYR A 155 2.60 10.15 12.69
C TYR A 155 3.70 10.24 11.63
N ARG A 156 3.45 9.71 10.43
CA ARG A 156 4.41 9.86 9.32
C ARG A 156 4.62 11.33 8.99
N GLN A 157 3.55 12.11 8.83
CA GLN A 157 3.69 13.55 8.56
C GLN A 157 4.39 14.28 9.71
N LEU A 158 4.04 13.94 10.95
CA LEU A 158 4.63 14.54 12.15
C LEU A 158 6.14 14.31 12.24
N TRP A 159 6.64 13.10 11.94
CA TRP A 159 8.06 12.75 12.12
C TRP A 159 8.93 12.99 10.89
N THR A 160 8.33 13.19 9.71
CA THR A 160 9.08 13.37 8.46
C THR A 160 8.83 14.72 7.79
N HIS A 161 8.15 15.65 8.46
CA HIS A 161 7.81 16.97 7.95
C HIS A 161 7.14 16.92 6.56
N ASN A 162 5.93 16.32 6.52
CA ASN A 162 5.05 16.26 5.34
C ASN A 162 5.44 15.28 4.21
N PHE A 163 6.19 14.21 4.49
CA PHE A 163 6.38 13.17 3.47
C PHE A 163 5.06 12.41 3.20
N VAL A 164 4.50 12.61 2.00
CA VAL A 164 3.40 11.79 1.47
C VAL A 164 4.00 10.55 0.81
N GLY A 165 4.50 9.63 1.63
CA GLY A 165 5.06 8.37 1.15
C GLY A 165 4.01 7.34 0.79
N SER A 166 4.45 6.25 0.15
CA SER A 166 3.62 5.09 -0.19
C SER A 166 2.75 4.63 0.97
N SER A 167 1.46 4.40 0.74
CA SER A 167 0.58 3.77 1.73
C SER A 167 0.84 2.27 1.80
N ALA A 168 0.59 1.67 2.96
CA ALA A 168 0.58 0.22 3.11
C ALA A 168 -0.86 -0.27 3.37
N PRO A 169 -1.24 -1.47 2.87
CA PRO A 169 -2.52 -2.08 3.18
C PRO A 169 -2.71 -2.38 4.67
N VAL A 170 -1.63 -2.82 5.35
CA VAL A 170 -1.63 -3.09 6.79
C VAL A 170 -0.72 -2.09 7.48
N ASN A 171 -1.24 -1.37 8.48
CA ASN A 171 -0.50 -0.33 9.22
C ASN A 171 -0.46 -0.70 10.69
N ILE A 172 0.72 -0.56 11.31
CA ILE A 172 1.01 -1.03 12.67
C ILE A 172 1.64 0.10 13.49
N ALA A 173 1.10 0.33 14.69
CA ALA A 173 1.72 1.12 15.74
C ALA A 173 2.65 0.25 16.60
N VAL A 174 3.81 0.82 16.96
CA VAL A 174 4.72 0.29 17.97
C VAL A 174 4.55 1.10 19.24
N LEU A 175 4.01 0.47 20.29
CA LEU A 175 3.84 1.08 21.60
C LEU A 175 4.93 0.59 22.55
N ILE A 176 5.49 1.51 23.32
CA ILE A 176 6.47 1.28 24.39
C ILE A 176 5.87 1.82 25.69
N ASP A 177 5.55 0.93 26.63
CA ASP A 177 4.85 1.27 27.88
C ASP A 177 3.61 2.14 27.66
N GLY A 178 2.79 1.75 26.67
CA GLY A 178 1.56 2.44 26.26
C GLY A 178 1.78 3.73 25.45
N LYS A 179 3.02 4.10 25.11
CA LYS A 179 3.34 5.33 24.38
C LYS A 179 3.74 5.03 22.94
N ILE A 180 3.27 5.83 21.98
CA ILE A 180 3.61 5.63 20.58
C ILE A 180 5.09 5.94 20.32
N ALA A 181 5.82 4.94 19.85
CA ALA A 181 7.25 5.00 19.57
C ALA A 181 7.56 4.95 18.06
N GLY A 182 6.65 4.37 17.26
CA GLY A 182 6.82 4.25 15.83
C GLY A 182 5.58 3.73 15.12
N VAL A 183 5.55 3.89 13.80
CA VAL A 183 4.56 3.28 12.91
C VAL A 183 5.25 2.63 11.73
N PHE A 184 4.76 1.48 11.29
CA PHE A 184 5.25 0.83 10.08
C PHE A 184 4.11 0.21 9.29
N GLY A 185 4.33 0.07 7.99
CA GLY A 185 3.35 -0.48 7.08
C GLY A 185 3.89 -1.69 6.35
N VAL A 186 3.07 -2.72 6.21
CA VAL A 186 3.41 -3.93 5.46
C VAL A 186 2.38 -4.22 4.37
N ASP A 187 2.87 -4.86 3.32
CA ASP A 187 2.06 -5.32 2.19
C ASP A 187 2.27 -6.83 1.98
N LYS A 188 1.14 -7.55 1.97
CA LYS A 188 1.05 -9.00 1.77
C LYS A 188 0.55 -9.40 0.38
N SER A 189 0.25 -8.43 -0.49
CA SER A 189 -0.26 -8.65 -1.86
C SER A 189 0.66 -9.55 -2.69
N ALA A 190 1.98 -9.45 -2.47
CA ALA A 190 2.96 -10.29 -3.13
C ALA A 190 2.78 -11.80 -2.85
N LEU A 191 2.16 -12.18 -1.72
CA LEU A 191 1.94 -13.58 -1.32
C LEU A 191 0.81 -14.26 -2.12
N THR A 192 -0.16 -13.50 -2.63
CA THR A 192 -1.37 -14.07 -3.25
C THR A 192 -1.59 -13.62 -4.69
N MET A 193 -1.42 -12.33 -4.98
CA MET A 193 -1.67 -11.74 -6.30
C MET A 193 -0.39 -11.38 -7.05
N GLY A 194 0.76 -11.48 -6.37
CA GLY A 194 2.02 -10.90 -6.84
C GLY A 194 2.02 -9.38 -6.76
N ALA A 195 3.20 -8.77 -6.67
CA ALA A 195 3.28 -7.31 -6.71
C ALA A 195 2.82 -6.82 -8.09
N PHE A 196 1.81 -5.95 -8.17
CA PHE A 196 1.31 -5.38 -9.42
C PHE A 196 0.88 -6.40 -10.49
N GLY A 197 0.32 -7.56 -10.09
CA GLY A 197 -0.11 -8.60 -11.04
C GLY A 197 1.03 -9.36 -11.72
N THR A 198 2.24 -9.29 -11.15
CA THR A 198 3.41 -10.08 -11.56
C THR A 198 3.52 -11.39 -10.76
N GLN A 199 4.68 -12.05 -10.80
CA GLN A 199 4.96 -13.30 -10.11
C GLN A 199 4.73 -13.18 -8.59
N VAL A 200 4.00 -14.15 -8.03
CA VAL A 200 3.83 -14.33 -6.59
C VAL A 200 5.21 -14.56 -5.95
N SER A 201 5.43 -13.98 -4.78
CA SER A 201 6.66 -14.11 -4.00
C SER A 201 6.31 -14.54 -2.57
N ASP A 202 7.23 -15.24 -1.91
CA ASP A 202 7.18 -15.58 -0.48
C ASP A 202 7.54 -14.39 0.44
N ALA A 203 7.66 -13.17 -0.11
CA ALA A 203 8.09 -11.99 0.62
C ALA A 203 6.92 -11.18 1.20
N LEU A 204 6.94 -10.94 2.51
CA LEU A 204 6.20 -9.84 3.12
C LEU A 204 6.97 -8.53 2.92
N PHE A 205 6.34 -7.51 2.32
CA PHE A 205 6.99 -6.23 2.06
C PHE A 205 6.79 -5.25 3.22
N LEU A 206 7.88 -4.83 3.87
CA LEU A 206 7.90 -3.66 4.74
C LEU A 206 8.00 -2.40 3.87
N MET A 207 6.88 -1.68 3.76
CA MET A 207 6.70 -0.56 2.85
C MET A 207 7.27 0.76 3.41
N TYR A 208 7.12 0.95 4.71
CA TYR A 208 7.69 2.09 5.43
C TYR A 208 7.86 1.74 6.91
N GLY A 209 8.74 2.46 7.58
CA GLY A 209 8.89 2.46 9.04
C GLY A 209 9.37 3.81 9.50
N MET A 210 8.64 4.44 10.43
CA MET A 210 8.96 5.75 10.97
C MET A 210 8.87 5.70 12.49
N THR A 211 9.76 6.40 13.19
CA THR A 211 9.82 6.38 14.65
C THR A 211 9.97 7.79 15.21
N VAL A 212 9.56 7.97 16.46
CA VAL A 212 9.88 9.20 17.18
C VAL A 212 11.41 9.44 17.22
N PRO A 213 11.89 10.69 17.09
CA PRO A 213 13.31 10.99 17.23
C PRO A 213 13.80 10.77 18.66
N HIS A 214 14.60 9.74 18.90
CA HIS A 214 15.14 9.43 20.23
C HIS A 214 16.60 9.87 20.38
N LYS A 215 16.98 10.38 21.56
CA LYS A 215 18.34 10.89 21.86
C LYS A 215 19.37 9.76 21.98
N LYS A 216 19.01 8.68 22.70
CA LYS A 216 19.90 7.54 23.03
C LYS A 216 19.80 6.35 22.08
N TYR A 217 18.58 5.89 21.77
CA TYR A 217 18.34 4.61 21.10
C TYR A 217 18.00 4.75 19.61
N ARG A 218 18.38 3.73 18.81
CA ARG A 218 18.02 3.65 17.39
C ARG A 218 16.71 2.87 17.19
N LEU A 219 15.59 3.55 17.41
CA LEU A 219 14.25 2.94 17.40
C LEU A 219 13.86 2.32 16.05
N GLY A 220 14.32 2.88 14.92
CA GLY A 220 14.07 2.28 13.60
C GLY A 220 14.55 0.82 13.50
N ARG A 221 15.65 0.47 14.18
CA ARG A 221 16.15 -0.91 14.24
C ARG A 221 15.25 -1.83 15.06
N LEU A 222 14.72 -1.34 16.18
CA LEU A 222 13.75 -2.10 16.99
C LEU A 222 12.49 -2.38 16.17
N LEU A 223 11.98 -1.36 15.49
CA LEU A 223 10.81 -1.46 14.61
C LEU A 223 11.03 -2.50 13.50
N THR A 224 12.15 -2.45 12.77
CA THR A 224 12.47 -3.46 11.76
C THR A 224 12.58 -4.85 12.38
N MET A 225 13.18 -4.96 13.57
CA MET A 225 13.28 -6.24 14.27
C MET A 225 11.89 -6.78 14.66
N LEU A 226 10.97 -5.94 15.10
CA LEU A 226 9.60 -6.35 15.40
C LEU A 226 8.86 -6.83 14.15
N ALA A 227 9.05 -6.16 13.01
CA ALA A 227 8.47 -6.58 11.73
C ALA A 227 8.98 -7.94 11.23
N GLN A 228 10.16 -8.40 11.68
CA GLN A 228 10.70 -9.73 11.36
C GLN A 228 10.06 -10.85 12.19
N ASN A 229 9.30 -10.54 13.24
CA ASN A 229 8.78 -11.56 14.16
C ASN A 229 7.72 -12.43 13.46
N LYS A 230 7.93 -13.74 13.45
CA LYS A 230 6.99 -14.71 12.88
C LYS A 230 5.61 -14.61 13.54
N CYS A 231 5.57 -14.43 14.86
CA CYS A 231 4.32 -14.22 15.62
C CYS A 231 3.54 -12.98 15.17
N PHE A 232 4.22 -11.89 14.81
CA PHE A 232 3.58 -10.71 14.23
C PHE A 232 3.03 -11.00 12.84
N VAL A 233 3.87 -11.55 11.95
CA VAL A 233 3.48 -11.87 10.57
C VAL A 233 2.27 -12.79 10.53
N TYR A 234 2.26 -13.82 11.38
CA TYR A 234 1.17 -14.80 11.41
C TYR A 234 -0.16 -14.22 11.92
N LYS A 235 -0.14 -13.13 12.70
CA LYS A 235 -1.36 -12.44 13.14
C LYS A 235 -2.04 -11.66 12.01
N ILE A 236 -1.28 -11.23 11.00
CA ILE A 236 -1.80 -10.41 9.88
C ILE A 236 -2.03 -11.21 8.59
N CYS A 237 -1.54 -12.46 8.54
CA CYS A 237 -1.67 -13.36 7.41
C CYS A 237 -2.88 -14.30 7.56
N THR A 238 -3.57 -14.58 6.46
CA THR A 238 -4.52 -15.70 6.36
C THR A 238 -3.78 -17.03 6.37
N ASP A 239 -4.48 -18.15 6.49
CA ASP A 239 -3.85 -19.48 6.53
C ASP A 239 -3.08 -19.79 5.23
N LEU A 240 -3.62 -19.44 4.07
CA LEU A 240 -2.91 -19.56 2.79
C LEU A 240 -1.64 -18.70 2.73
N GLU A 241 -1.68 -17.50 3.32
CA GLU A 241 -0.53 -16.59 3.36
C GLU A 241 0.55 -17.09 4.33
N LYS A 242 0.18 -17.72 5.44
CA LYS A 242 1.12 -18.31 6.41
C LYS A 242 1.94 -19.45 5.81
N GLU A 243 1.35 -20.25 4.92
CA GLU A 243 2.06 -21.32 4.20
C GLU A 243 3.07 -20.78 3.18
N LYS A 244 2.83 -19.57 2.66
CA LYS A 244 3.66 -18.95 1.62
C LYS A 244 4.74 -18.02 2.16
N VAL A 245 4.49 -17.34 3.27
CA VAL A 245 5.39 -16.28 3.74
C VAL A 245 6.69 -16.86 4.30
N GLY A 246 7.81 -16.62 3.60
CA GLY A 246 9.13 -17.10 3.98
C GLY A 246 10.03 -16.02 4.59
N HIS A 247 9.94 -14.79 4.08
CA HIS A 247 10.88 -13.74 4.47
C HIS A 247 10.27 -12.33 4.47
N LEU A 248 10.92 -11.42 5.20
CA LEU A 248 10.64 -9.99 5.19
C LEU A 248 11.55 -9.28 4.17
N LYS A 249 10.97 -8.38 3.40
CA LYS A 249 11.66 -7.61 2.37
C LYS A 249 11.36 -6.13 2.50
N THR A 250 12.36 -5.29 2.28
CA THR A 250 12.17 -3.83 2.22
C THR A 250 13.04 -3.24 1.12
N VAL A 251 12.56 -2.15 0.52
CA VAL A 251 13.33 -1.36 -0.44
C VAL A 251 13.53 0.04 0.14
N GLN A 252 14.76 0.55 0.08
CA GLN A 252 15.09 1.89 0.55
C GLN A 252 15.78 2.68 -0.57
N MET A 253 15.34 3.94 -0.73
CA MET A 253 16.01 4.93 -1.56
C MET A 253 17.00 5.72 -0.70
N THR A 254 18.26 5.80 -1.12
CA THR A 254 19.28 6.55 -0.39
C THR A 254 20.44 6.94 -1.28
N LYS A 255 21.03 8.11 -1.04
CA LYS A 255 22.27 8.54 -1.72
C LYS A 255 23.51 7.72 -1.35
N TYR A 256 23.41 6.87 -0.34
CA TYR A 256 24.51 6.06 0.18
C TYR A 256 24.40 4.61 -0.30
N PRO A 257 25.52 3.89 -0.49
CA PRO A 257 25.50 2.50 -0.96
C PRO A 257 24.95 1.50 0.07
N GLU A 258 24.66 1.94 1.29
CA GLU A 258 24.06 1.15 2.34
C GLU A 258 23.27 2.04 3.32
N ALA A 259 22.10 1.56 3.76
CA ALA A 259 21.32 2.16 4.82
C ALA A 259 21.83 1.73 6.21
N LYS A 260 22.17 2.72 7.05
CA LYS A 260 22.68 2.49 8.41
C LYS A 260 21.68 1.77 9.31
N GLU A 261 20.39 1.98 9.11
CA GLU A 261 19.34 1.36 9.91
C GLU A 261 19.28 -0.15 9.67
N MET A 262 19.45 -0.59 8.42
CA MET A 262 19.34 -1.99 8.03
C MET A 262 20.61 -2.80 8.31
N ARG A 263 21.78 -2.15 8.40
CA ARG A 263 23.06 -2.80 8.64
C ARG A 263 23.03 -3.70 9.88
N GLY A 264 23.25 -5.01 9.71
CA GLY A 264 23.22 -5.98 10.81
C GLY A 264 21.82 -6.28 11.38
N VAL A 265 20.76 -5.81 10.73
CA VAL A 265 19.36 -6.22 11.00
C VAL A 265 18.84 -7.07 9.85
N MET A 266 19.08 -6.63 8.61
CA MET A 266 18.70 -7.33 7.38
C MET A 266 19.91 -7.46 6.43
N LYS A 267 19.87 -8.42 5.52
CA LYS A 267 20.91 -8.65 4.51
C LYS A 267 20.62 -7.79 3.27
N LEU A 268 21.60 -7.02 2.81
CA LEU A 268 21.50 -6.33 1.53
C LEU A 268 21.62 -7.36 0.40
N THR A 269 20.56 -7.54 -0.40
CA THR A 269 20.54 -8.54 -1.48
C THR A 269 20.63 -7.92 -2.87
N LYS A 270 20.17 -6.68 -3.05
CA LYS A 270 20.34 -5.94 -4.30
C LYS A 270 20.72 -4.48 -4.04
N ARG A 271 21.61 -3.96 -4.87
CA ARG A 271 22.01 -2.55 -4.91
C ARG A 271 21.95 -2.09 -6.36
N ILE A 272 21.01 -1.22 -6.66
CA ILE A 272 20.78 -0.70 -8.02
C ILE A 272 21.02 0.81 -7.98
N PRO A 273 21.94 1.36 -8.80
CA PRO A 273 22.09 2.81 -8.94
C PRO A 273 20.78 3.45 -9.43
N ASP A 274 20.42 4.59 -8.85
CA ASP A 274 19.26 5.39 -9.24
C ASP A 274 19.72 6.82 -9.56
N ALA A 275 19.39 7.30 -10.75
CA ALA A 275 19.88 8.58 -11.24
C ALA A 275 19.41 9.79 -10.41
N LYS A 276 18.28 9.68 -9.69
CA LYS A 276 17.68 10.77 -8.92
C LYS A 276 17.96 10.63 -7.43
N MET A 277 17.87 9.41 -6.91
CA MET A 277 17.89 9.13 -5.47
C MET A 277 19.21 8.49 -5.01
N GLY A 278 20.15 8.24 -5.92
CA GLY A 278 21.46 7.64 -5.69
C GLY A 278 21.44 6.12 -5.78
N PHE A 279 20.80 5.44 -4.82
CA PHE A 279 20.69 3.98 -4.82
C PHE A 279 19.30 3.50 -4.40
N ARG A 280 18.84 2.48 -5.10
CA ARG A 280 17.73 1.59 -4.72
C ARG A 280 18.31 0.33 -4.08
N LEU A 281 18.16 0.23 -2.76
CA LEU A 281 18.67 -0.87 -1.96
C LEU A 281 17.55 -1.84 -1.58
N THR A 282 17.73 -3.12 -1.84
CA THR A 282 16.81 -4.18 -1.41
C THR A 282 17.44 -4.95 -0.26
N TYR A 283 16.71 -5.01 0.85
CA TYR A 283 17.09 -5.78 2.03
C TYR A 283 16.10 -6.90 2.27
N GLU A 284 16.63 -8.08 2.61
CA GLU A 284 15.84 -9.26 2.92
C GLU A 284 16.32 -9.89 4.23
N SER A 285 15.40 -10.53 4.92
CA SER A 285 15.67 -11.30 6.13
C SER A 285 14.63 -12.40 6.26
N GLU A 286 15.07 -13.60 6.62
CA GLU A 286 14.16 -14.61 7.14
C GLU A 286 13.34 -14.07 8.33
N LEU A 287 12.14 -14.61 8.49
CA LEU A 287 11.34 -14.38 9.69
C LEU A 287 12.05 -15.00 10.90
N LYS A 288 11.87 -14.36 12.06
CA LYS A 288 12.50 -14.78 13.31
C LYS A 288 11.46 -15.27 14.31
N ASP A 289 11.72 -16.43 14.89
CA ASP A 289 10.87 -17.01 15.92
C ASP A 289 11.20 -16.37 17.27
N ARG A 290 10.58 -15.23 17.53
CA ARG A 290 10.74 -14.47 18.76
C ARG A 290 9.48 -13.66 19.07
N THR A 291 9.20 -13.52 20.35
CA THR A 291 8.20 -12.61 20.91
C THR A 291 8.69 -11.17 20.92
N GLU A 292 7.80 -10.21 21.13
CA GLU A 292 8.14 -8.79 21.29
C GLU A 292 9.12 -8.57 22.46
N LYS A 293 8.97 -9.32 23.56
CA LYS A 293 9.87 -9.27 24.72
C LYS A 293 11.29 -9.77 24.37
N GLN A 294 11.38 -10.90 23.67
CA GLN A 294 12.68 -11.42 23.21
C GLN A 294 13.33 -10.48 22.18
N THR A 295 12.54 -9.87 21.29
CA THR A 295 13.02 -8.85 20.35
C THR A 295 13.60 -7.64 21.08
N LEU A 296 12.92 -7.15 22.11
CA LEU A 296 13.39 -6.03 22.92
C LEU A 296 14.73 -6.35 23.59
N ALA A 297 14.84 -7.50 24.26
CA ALA A 297 16.08 -7.91 24.93
C ALA A 297 17.26 -8.03 23.96
N GLU A 298 17.05 -8.68 22.81
CA GLU A 298 18.09 -8.82 21.78
C GLU A 298 18.48 -7.46 21.18
N TRP A 299 17.50 -6.57 20.98
CA TRP A 299 17.77 -5.22 20.48
C TRP A 299 18.57 -4.39 21.49
N LEU A 300 18.19 -4.41 22.78
CA LEU A 300 18.91 -3.72 23.85
C LEU A 300 20.37 -4.17 23.92
N ARG A 301 20.63 -5.49 23.89
CA ARG A 301 21.98 -6.06 23.85
C ARG A 301 22.80 -5.52 22.68
N ARG A 302 22.20 -5.42 21.48
CA ARG A 302 22.85 -4.86 20.29
C ARG A 302 23.10 -3.35 20.40
N GLU A 303 22.17 -2.61 21.00
CA GLU A 303 22.32 -1.17 21.23
C GLU A 303 23.44 -0.89 22.23
N GLU A 304 23.51 -1.63 23.35
CA GLU A 304 24.57 -1.50 24.34
C GLU A 304 25.95 -1.78 23.76
N LYS A 305 26.09 -2.87 23.00
CA LYS A 305 27.33 -3.19 22.30
C LYS A 305 27.77 -2.05 21.39
N TRP A 306 26.84 -1.55 20.57
CA TRP A 306 27.12 -0.44 19.65
C TRP A 306 27.48 0.86 20.37
N GLN A 307 26.81 1.20 21.48
CA GLN A 307 27.13 2.37 22.28
C GLN A 307 28.53 2.28 22.87
N LYS A 308 28.92 1.11 23.41
CA LYS A 308 30.27 0.84 23.92
C LYS A 308 31.33 0.98 22.83
N GLU A 309 31.11 0.40 21.65
CA GLU A 309 32.01 0.51 20.50
C GLU A 309 32.15 1.97 20.02
N ARG A 310 31.04 2.71 19.98
CA ARG A 310 31.04 4.11 19.55
C ARG A 310 31.73 5.03 20.56
N ALA A 311 31.60 4.77 21.86
CA ALA A 311 32.31 5.49 22.91
C ALA A 311 33.83 5.27 22.79
N LYS A 312 34.26 4.01 22.58
CA LYS A 312 35.67 3.67 22.34
C LYS A 312 36.23 4.42 21.12
N ALA A 313 35.51 4.38 20.00
CA ALA A 313 35.93 5.08 18.77
C ALA A 313 36.07 6.59 18.98
N LYS A 314 35.14 7.24 19.70
CA LYS A 314 35.25 8.67 20.04
C LYS A 314 36.47 8.98 20.91
N SER A 315 36.73 8.14 21.92
CA SER A 315 37.91 8.32 22.79
C SER A 315 39.23 8.15 22.05
N ALA A 316 39.26 7.29 21.02
CA ALA A 316 40.45 7.08 20.19
C ALA A 316 40.69 8.21 19.17
N MET A 317 39.65 8.91 18.73
CA MET A 317 39.76 10.08 17.85
C MET A 317 40.06 11.40 18.60
N SER A 318 39.92 11.40 19.92
CA SER A 318 40.18 12.56 20.80
C SER A 318 41.58 12.51 21.44
N LYS A 319 42.36 11.46 21.16
CA LYS A 319 43.79 11.35 21.46
C LYS A 319 44.57 11.59 20.18
#